data_AF-A0A9P6PYR3-F1
#
_entry.id   AF-A0A9P6PYR3-F1
#
_cell.length_a   1.000
_cell.length_b   1.000
_cell.length_c   1.000
_cell.angle_alpha   90.00
_cell.angle_beta   90.00
_cell.angle_gamma   90.00
#
_symmetry.space_group_name_H-M   'P 1'
#
loop_
_entity.id
_entity.type
_entity.pdbx_description
1 polymer ?
#
loop_
_entity_poly.entity_id
_entity_poly.type
_entity_poly.pdbx_seq_one_letter_code
_entity_poly.pdbx_strand_id
1 'polypeptide(L)'
;MALEWHMKPILLILICILNDAATLVISVDNAKISPHPDKWRIGQLIFLSIVLGALLTGLSFAHFFIARDVFEVSEPQLEAIMYLHISSAPHFVIFSTRLAGYFWENMPSPIFFIAVMGTQVFAMLICVYGVIVGEAIGWIWGIVVIAVSLVYFVLLDFVKVYIFKHWSFEFTAHAWPTKDRKVKLAARKARVIQQKRVWISIDKVRQVGLKIKALEAMKA
;
A
#
# COMPACT_ATOMS: atom_id res chain seq x y z
N MET A 1 10.32 -30.20 -12.79
CA MET A 1 11.37 -29.17 -12.59
C MET A 1 10.86 -27.84 -12.04
N ALA A 2 10.17 -26.95 -12.76
CA ALA A 2 9.71 -25.67 -12.18
C ALA A 2 8.75 -25.81 -10.97
N LEU A 3 7.91 -26.84 -11.00
CA LEU A 3 6.94 -27.18 -9.94
C LEU A 3 7.56 -27.89 -8.72
N GLU A 4 8.84 -28.31 -8.79
CA GLU A 4 9.52 -29.09 -7.74
C GLU A 4 10.56 -28.25 -6.97
N TRP A 5 10.73 -26.99 -7.36
CA TRP A 5 11.62 -26.08 -6.66
C TRP A 5 11.10 -25.80 -5.25
N HIS A 6 12.01 -25.86 -4.28
CA HIS A 6 11.73 -25.60 -2.88
C HIS A 6 12.87 -24.79 -2.26
N MET A 7 12.52 -23.98 -1.26
CA MET A 7 13.48 -23.22 -0.46
C MET A 7 13.63 -23.88 0.90
N LYS A 8 14.84 -23.83 1.48
CA LYS A 8 15.13 -24.35 2.81
C LYS A 8 14.20 -23.72 3.85
N PRO A 9 13.59 -24.52 4.74
CA PRO A 9 12.69 -24.01 5.77
C PRO A 9 13.31 -22.92 6.66
N ILE A 10 14.62 -23.01 6.92
CA ILE A 10 15.33 -22.00 7.74
C ILE A 10 15.28 -20.60 7.13
N LEU A 11 15.29 -20.49 5.80
CA LEU A 11 15.20 -19.21 5.09
C LEU A 11 13.80 -18.62 5.20
N LEU A 12 12.76 -19.46 5.14
CA LEU A 12 11.38 -19.04 5.39
C LEU A 12 11.22 -18.51 6.82
N ILE A 13 11.77 -19.22 7.81
CA ILE A 13 11.76 -18.79 9.21
C ILE A 13 12.48 -17.44 9.36
N LEU A 14 13.63 -17.28 8.70
CA LEU A 14 14.39 -16.03 8.74
C LEU A 14 13.61 -14.86 8.11
N ILE A 15 12.88 -15.09 7.01
CA ILE A 15 11.97 -14.09 6.43
C ILE A 15 10.90 -13.69 7.46
N CYS A 16 10.26 -14.66 8.11
CA CYS A 16 9.24 -14.37 9.11
C CYS A 16 9.78 -13.53 10.27
N ILE A 17 10.95 -13.88 10.81
CA ILE A 17 11.56 -13.14 11.92
C ILE A 17 11.92 -11.71 11.52
N LEU A 18 12.52 -11.52 10.34
CA LEU A 18 12.90 -10.19 9.84
C LEU A 18 11.66 -9.33 9.54
N ASN A 19 10.62 -9.93 8.96
CA ASN A 19 9.34 -9.26 8.73
C ASN A 19 8.71 -8.80 10.05
N ASP A 20 8.65 -9.66 11.07
CA ASP A 20 8.07 -9.33 12.37
C ASP A 20 8.85 -8.18 13.03
N ALA A 21 10.18 -8.24 13.00
CA ALA A 21 11.03 -7.16 13.50
C ALA A 21 10.73 -5.82 12.82
N ALA A 22 10.55 -5.79 11.50
CA ALA A 22 10.19 -4.58 10.78
C ALA A 22 8.78 -4.08 11.12
N THR A 23 7.80 -4.98 11.28
CA THR A 23 6.42 -4.59 11.59
C THR A 23 6.26 -3.98 12.98
N LEU A 24 7.06 -4.40 13.97
CA LEU A 24 7.05 -3.80 15.30
C LEU A 24 7.40 -2.31 15.27
N VAL A 25 8.31 -1.91 14.38
CA VAL A 25 8.77 -0.51 14.27
C VAL A 25 7.72 0.40 13.61
N ILE A 26 6.69 -0.16 12.96
CA ILE A 26 5.56 0.63 12.45
C ILE A 26 4.84 1.36 13.60
N SER A 27 4.85 0.81 14.82
CA SER A 27 4.23 1.43 15.99
C SER A 27 4.86 2.77 16.41
N VAL A 28 6.13 2.99 16.05
CA VAL A 28 6.89 4.22 16.34
C VAL A 28 7.06 5.11 15.09
N ASP A 29 6.27 4.85 14.06
CA ASP A 29 6.28 5.66 12.85
C ASP A 29 5.52 6.99 13.03
N ASN A 30 5.91 7.99 12.24
CA ASN A 30 5.35 9.33 12.27
C ASN A 30 4.05 9.41 11.44
N ALA A 31 2.98 8.75 11.89
CA ALA A 31 1.70 8.76 11.16
C ALA A 31 0.98 10.12 11.26
N LYS A 32 0.45 10.60 10.13
CA LYS A 32 -0.30 11.86 10.08
C LYS A 32 -1.67 11.71 10.75
N ILE A 33 -1.98 12.63 11.66
CA ILE A 33 -3.27 12.67 12.36
C ILE A 33 -4.38 13.12 11.39
N SER A 34 -5.52 12.41 11.38
CA SER A 34 -6.70 12.79 10.60
C SER A 34 -7.50 13.90 11.29
N PRO A 35 -7.94 14.95 10.58
CA PRO A 35 -8.73 16.05 11.15
C PRO A 35 -10.17 15.65 11.47
N HIS A 36 -10.62 14.48 10.99
CA HIS A 36 -11.98 13.98 11.14
C HIS A 36 -11.95 12.53 11.58
N PRO A 37 -13.00 12.02 12.24
CA PRO A 37 -13.06 10.62 12.65
C PRO A 37 -13.02 9.70 11.42
N ASP A 38 -11.97 8.87 11.35
CA ASP A 38 -11.78 7.91 10.27
C ASP A 38 -12.72 6.72 10.42
N LYS A 39 -13.29 6.28 9.30
CA LYS A 39 -14.12 5.09 9.23
C LYS A 39 -13.28 3.93 8.72
N TRP A 40 -13.29 2.82 9.45
CA TRP A 40 -12.60 1.59 9.04
C TRP A 40 -13.28 0.98 7.82
N ARG A 41 -12.66 1.13 6.65
CA ARG A 41 -13.15 0.62 5.37
C ARG A 41 -12.55 -0.77 5.10
N ILE A 42 -12.95 -1.75 5.90
CA ILE A 42 -12.40 -3.13 5.84
C ILE A 42 -12.42 -3.71 4.41
N GLY A 43 -13.54 -3.55 3.69
CA GLY A 43 -13.64 -4.06 2.31
C GLY A 43 -12.65 -3.42 1.33
N GLN A 44 -12.28 -2.16 1.55
CA GLN A 44 -11.26 -1.47 0.75
C GLN A 44 -9.87 -2.03 1.06
N LEU A 45 -9.57 -2.23 2.34
CA LEU A 45 -8.29 -2.75 2.80
C LEU A 45 -8.06 -4.17 2.28
N ILE A 46 -9.06 -5.05 2.41
CA ILE A 46 -8.97 -6.44 1.91
C ILE A 46 -8.75 -6.47 0.40
N PHE A 47 -9.53 -5.70 -0.36
CA PHE A 47 -9.40 -5.65 -1.82
C PHE A 47 -8.00 -5.17 -2.23
N LEU A 48 -7.51 -4.11 -1.59
CA LEU A 48 -6.17 -3.59 -1.81
C LEU A 48 -5.10 -4.65 -1.50
N SER A 49 -5.20 -5.33 -0.36
CA SER A 49 -4.25 -6.37 0.03
C SER A 49 -4.21 -7.52 -0.99
N ILE A 50 -5.36 -7.93 -1.54
CA ILE A 50 -5.43 -8.95 -2.60
C ILE A 50 -4.73 -8.45 -3.87
N VAL A 51 -4.99 -7.21 -4.29
CA VAL A 51 -4.38 -6.65 -5.51
C VAL A 51 -2.86 -6.50 -5.36
N LEU A 52 -2.39 -5.90 -4.26
CA LEU A 52 -0.95 -5.77 -3.99
C LEU A 52 -0.28 -7.13 -3.85
N GLY A 53 -0.91 -8.08 -3.18
CA GLY A 53 -0.44 -9.46 -3.06
C GLY A 53 -0.31 -10.13 -4.42
N ALA A 54 -1.33 -10.05 -5.29
CA ALA A 54 -1.29 -10.61 -6.63
C ALA A 54 -0.18 -9.99 -7.50
N LEU A 55 0.02 -8.67 -7.41
CA LEU A 55 1.09 -7.97 -8.12
C LEU A 55 2.48 -8.36 -7.59
N LEU A 56 2.65 -8.51 -6.27
CA LEU A 56 3.89 -9.00 -5.67
C LEU A 56 4.17 -10.44 -6.09
N THR A 57 3.16 -11.33 -6.08
CA THR A 57 3.30 -12.70 -6.56
C THR A 57 3.70 -12.73 -8.04
N GLY A 58 3.09 -11.89 -8.87
CA GLY A 58 3.47 -11.73 -10.27
C GLY A 58 4.92 -11.29 -10.43
N LEU A 59 5.40 -10.36 -9.61
CA LEU A 59 6.80 -9.95 -9.59
C LEU A 59 7.71 -11.12 -9.16
N SER A 60 7.35 -11.88 -8.12
CA SER A 60 8.14 -13.03 -7.67
C SER A 60 8.31 -14.06 -8.78
N PHE A 61 7.25 -14.38 -9.52
CA PHE A 61 7.34 -15.28 -10.66
C PHE A 61 8.19 -14.68 -11.79
N ALA A 62 8.01 -13.41 -12.12
CA ALA A 62 8.83 -12.74 -13.13
C ALA A 62 10.31 -12.80 -12.75
N HIS A 63 10.65 -12.51 -11.49
CA HIS A 63 12.02 -12.54 -10.99
C HIS A 63 12.60 -13.96 -11.04
N PHE A 64 11.83 -14.97 -10.63
CA PHE A 64 12.22 -16.37 -10.67
C PHE A 64 12.52 -16.84 -12.11
N PHE A 65 11.62 -16.58 -13.06
CA PHE A 65 11.80 -17.00 -14.45
C PHE A 65 12.93 -16.23 -15.14
N ILE A 66 13.11 -14.94 -14.85
CA ILE A 66 14.23 -14.17 -15.41
C ILE A 66 15.57 -14.71 -14.89
N ALA A 67 15.70 -14.92 -13.58
CA ALA A 67 16.94 -15.43 -12.99
C ALA A 67 17.29 -16.82 -13.55
N ARG A 68 16.29 -17.71 -13.64
CA ARG A 68 16.50 -19.09 -14.11
C ARG A 68 16.67 -19.22 -15.62
N ASP A 69 15.78 -18.62 -16.42
CA ASP A 69 15.70 -18.90 -17.86
C ASP A 69 16.51 -17.92 -18.71
N VAL A 70 16.79 -16.71 -18.21
CA VAL A 70 17.58 -15.70 -18.96
C VAL A 70 19.02 -15.66 -18.47
N PHE A 71 19.23 -15.72 -17.15
CA PHE A 71 20.57 -15.66 -16.56
C PHE A 71 21.14 -17.04 -16.22
N GLU A 72 20.36 -18.12 -16.37
CA GLU A 72 20.79 -19.52 -16.20
C GLU A 72 21.55 -19.75 -14.89
N VAL A 73 21.13 -19.09 -13.80
CA VAL A 73 21.78 -19.21 -12.48
C VAL A 73 21.61 -20.61 -11.91
N SER A 74 22.59 -21.06 -11.09
CA SER A 74 22.52 -22.35 -10.42
C SER A 74 21.31 -22.42 -9.46
N GLU A 75 20.78 -23.63 -9.21
CA GLU A 75 19.65 -23.78 -8.26
C GLU A 75 19.94 -23.21 -6.86
N PRO A 76 21.14 -23.40 -6.26
CA PRO A 76 21.44 -22.80 -4.96
C PRO A 76 21.58 -21.27 -5.01
N GLN A 77 22.07 -20.69 -6.11
CA GLN A 77 22.05 -19.23 -6.31
C GLN A 77 20.62 -18.71 -6.48
N LEU A 78 19.77 -19.43 -7.21
CA LEU A 78 18.35 -19.09 -7.37
C LEU A 78 17.63 -19.05 -6.02
N GLU A 79 17.94 -19.99 -5.12
CA GLU A 79 17.43 -20.01 -3.75
C GLU A 79 17.75 -18.71 -3.00
N ALA A 80 19.00 -18.25 -3.08
CA ALA A 80 19.44 -17.02 -2.46
C ALA A 80 18.84 -15.75 -3.08
N ILE A 81 18.76 -15.69 -4.41
CA ILE A 81 18.11 -14.59 -5.12
C ILE A 81 16.65 -14.50 -4.70
N MET A 82 15.94 -15.63 -4.67
CA MET A 82 14.53 -15.66 -4.30
C MET A 82 14.29 -15.33 -2.83
N TYR A 83 15.15 -15.80 -1.92
CA TYR A 83 15.08 -15.40 -0.52
C TYR A 83 15.21 -13.88 -0.36
N LEU A 84 16.21 -13.25 -1.00
CA LEU A 84 16.40 -11.80 -0.92
C LEU A 84 15.24 -11.04 -1.56
N HIS A 85 14.69 -11.55 -2.66
CA HIS A 85 13.53 -10.96 -3.33
C HIS A 85 12.27 -10.98 -2.45
N ILE A 86 11.92 -12.16 -1.93
CA ILE A 86 10.73 -12.38 -1.10
C ILE A 86 10.86 -11.64 0.23
N SER A 87 12.07 -11.50 0.76
CA SER A 87 12.33 -10.66 1.93
C SER A 87 12.16 -9.17 1.59
N SER A 88 12.80 -8.66 0.53
CA SER A 88 12.88 -7.22 0.28
C SER A 88 11.65 -6.58 -0.31
N ALA A 89 10.96 -7.23 -1.26
CA ALA A 89 9.85 -6.62 -1.97
C ALA A 89 8.70 -6.22 -1.02
N PRO A 90 8.22 -7.08 -0.11
CA PRO A 90 7.19 -6.68 0.86
C PRO A 90 7.65 -5.60 1.84
N HIS A 91 8.92 -5.64 2.29
CA HIS A 91 9.45 -4.64 3.22
C HIS A 91 9.41 -3.23 2.64
N PHE A 92 9.76 -3.06 1.36
CA PHE A 92 9.67 -1.74 0.74
C PHE A 92 8.22 -1.28 0.53
N VAL A 93 7.28 -2.21 0.33
CA VAL A 93 5.85 -1.89 0.25
C VAL A 93 5.30 -1.31 1.55
N ILE A 94 5.88 -1.66 2.71
CA ILE A 94 5.48 -1.09 4.01
C ILE A 94 5.61 0.44 4.00
N PHE A 95 6.64 0.99 3.35
CA PHE A 95 6.80 2.45 3.22
C PHE A 95 5.63 3.11 2.49
N SER A 96 4.99 2.41 1.54
CA SER A 96 3.82 2.89 0.79
C SER A 96 2.52 2.72 1.58
N THR A 97 2.34 1.57 2.25
CA THR A 97 1.08 1.24 2.95
C THR A 97 0.87 2.01 4.25
N ARG A 98 1.93 2.65 4.75
CA ARG A 98 1.92 3.63 5.84
C ARG A 98 0.95 4.80 5.62
N LEU A 99 0.71 5.19 4.36
CA LEU A 99 -0.12 6.35 4.01
C LEU A 99 -1.23 5.96 3.04
N ALA A 100 -2.39 6.63 3.18
CA ALA A 100 -3.47 6.53 2.20
C ALA A 100 -3.15 7.26 0.87
N GLY A 101 -2.40 8.37 0.96
CA GLY A 101 -1.84 9.12 -0.18
C GLY A 101 -0.47 8.58 -0.60
N TYR A 102 0.28 9.30 -1.43
CA TYR A 102 1.57 8.81 -1.92
C TYR A 102 2.62 8.68 -0.81
N PHE A 103 3.59 7.79 -0.98
CA PHE A 103 4.62 7.50 0.04
C PHE A 103 5.49 8.70 0.43
N TRP A 104 5.59 9.71 -0.45
CA TRP A 104 6.36 10.94 -0.26
C TRP A 104 5.57 12.09 0.38
N GLU A 105 4.26 11.95 0.62
CA GLU A 105 3.47 13.00 1.28
C GLU A 105 3.87 13.22 2.73
N ASN A 106 4.41 12.18 3.36
CA ASN A 106 4.90 12.22 4.73
C ASN A 106 6.14 11.32 4.84
N MET A 107 7.25 11.86 5.34
CA MET A 107 8.48 11.09 5.46
C MET A 107 8.41 10.10 6.62
N PRO A 108 8.98 8.89 6.48
CA PRO A 108 9.00 7.90 7.55
C PRO A 108 9.82 8.43 8.74
N SER A 109 9.52 7.94 9.96
CA SER A 109 10.39 8.25 11.09
C SER A 109 11.81 7.71 10.81
N PRO A 110 12.89 8.43 11.20
CA PRO A 110 14.25 7.94 10.98
C PRO A 110 14.51 6.57 11.62
N ILE A 111 13.88 6.30 12.77
CA ILE A 111 13.95 5.02 13.47
C ILE A 111 13.34 3.91 12.61
N PHE A 112 12.14 4.14 12.06
CA PHE A 112 11.48 3.19 11.17
C PHE A 112 12.29 2.94 9.90
N PHE A 113 12.79 4.00 9.26
CA PHE A 113 13.60 3.88 8.06
C PHE A 113 14.90 3.09 8.32
N ILE A 114 15.66 3.43 9.36
CA ILE A 114 16.91 2.76 9.69
C ILE A 114 16.66 1.29 10.06
N ALA A 115 15.60 0.99 10.80
CA ALA A 115 15.27 -0.38 11.17
C ALA A 115 14.96 -1.24 9.94
N VAL A 116 14.08 -0.76 9.04
CA VAL A 116 13.72 -1.50 7.82
C VAL A 116 14.93 -1.62 6.89
N MET A 117 15.67 -0.55 6.64
CA MET A 117 16.87 -0.62 5.81
C MET A 117 17.95 -1.52 6.42
N GLY A 118 18.07 -1.54 7.75
CA GLY A 118 18.98 -2.40 8.49
C GLY A 118 18.67 -3.88 8.28
N THR A 119 17.40 -4.30 8.34
CA THR A 119 17.02 -5.69 8.05
C THR A 119 17.31 -6.07 6.60
N GLN A 120 17.12 -5.14 5.65
CA GLN A 120 17.42 -5.39 4.24
C GLN A 120 18.91 -5.49 3.94
N VAL A 121 19.72 -4.61 4.51
CA VAL A 121 21.17 -4.69 4.39
C VAL A 121 21.67 -6.00 5.01
N PHE A 122 21.17 -6.37 6.18
CA PHE A 122 21.51 -7.63 6.82
C PHE A 122 21.15 -8.85 5.95
N ALA A 123 19.93 -8.92 5.41
CA ALA A 123 19.50 -9.98 4.50
C ALA A 123 20.35 -10.03 3.22
N MET A 124 20.69 -8.86 2.65
CA MET A 124 21.57 -8.77 1.48
C MET A 124 22.96 -9.32 1.78
N LEU A 125 23.58 -8.96 2.92
CA LEU A 125 24.90 -9.46 3.30
C LEU A 125 24.91 -10.98 3.49
N ILE A 126 23.87 -11.54 4.09
CA ILE A 126 23.66 -12.99 4.23
C ILE A 126 23.72 -13.67 2.86
N CYS A 127 23.04 -13.12 1.85
CA CYS A 127 23.01 -13.69 0.50
C CYS A 127 24.33 -13.48 -0.26
N VAL A 128 24.89 -12.27 -0.18
CA VAL A 128 26.12 -11.89 -0.90
C VAL A 128 27.29 -12.74 -0.46
N TYR A 129 27.38 -13.10 0.83
CA TYR A 129 28.44 -13.96 1.37
C TYR A 129 28.05 -15.44 1.49
N GLY A 130 26.82 -15.81 1.12
CA GLY A 130 26.34 -17.20 1.18
C GLY A 130 26.14 -17.76 2.59
N VAL A 131 26.12 -16.90 3.61
CA VAL A 131 25.93 -17.28 5.01
C VAL A 131 24.50 -17.82 5.17
N ILE A 132 24.31 -19.02 5.74
CA ILE A 132 23.00 -19.73 5.88
C ILE A 132 22.41 -20.23 4.55
N VAL A 133 22.51 -19.45 3.47
CA VAL A 133 21.87 -19.77 2.18
C VAL A 133 22.63 -20.85 1.41
N GLY A 134 23.94 -20.96 1.61
CA GLY A 134 24.81 -21.99 1.04
C GLY A 134 25.71 -21.46 -0.06
N GLU A 135 25.13 -20.97 -1.17
CA GLU A 135 25.90 -20.38 -2.27
C GLU A 135 25.77 -18.86 -2.29
N ALA A 136 26.90 -18.17 -2.50
CA ALA A 136 26.98 -16.72 -2.54
C ALA A 136 26.53 -16.19 -3.91
N ILE A 137 25.60 -15.24 -3.92
CA ILE A 137 25.08 -14.63 -5.18
C ILE A 137 25.95 -13.46 -5.66
N GLY A 138 26.84 -12.94 -4.81
CA GLY A 138 27.65 -11.77 -5.10
C GLY A 138 26.91 -10.43 -5.04
N TRP A 139 27.68 -9.34 -5.03
CA TRP A 139 27.17 -7.97 -4.84
C TRP A 139 26.25 -7.49 -5.96
N ILE A 140 26.53 -7.88 -7.20
CA ILE A 140 25.75 -7.43 -8.37
C ILE A 140 24.30 -7.89 -8.21
N TRP A 141 24.08 -9.18 -7.96
CA TRP A 141 22.75 -9.71 -7.72
C TRP A 141 22.08 -9.11 -6.49
N GLY A 142 22.82 -8.98 -5.38
CA GLY A 142 22.28 -8.36 -4.17
C GLY A 142 21.73 -6.95 -4.42
N ILE A 143 22.49 -6.10 -5.09
CA ILE A 143 22.10 -4.73 -5.42
C ILE A 143 20.97 -4.71 -6.44
N VAL A 144 21.01 -5.55 -7.47
CA VAL A 144 19.97 -5.63 -8.51
C VAL A 144 18.63 -6.03 -7.90
N VAL A 145 18.58 -7.03 -7.02
CA VAL A 145 17.34 -7.46 -6.36
C VAL A 145 16.75 -6.31 -5.55
N ILE A 146 17.57 -5.63 -4.74
CA ILE A 146 17.13 -4.47 -3.95
C ILE A 146 16.64 -3.33 -4.87
N ALA A 147 17.36 -3.03 -5.95
CA ALA A 147 16.98 -2.00 -6.90
C ALA A 147 15.65 -2.32 -7.60
N VAL A 148 15.44 -3.57 -8.02
CA VAL A 148 14.16 -4.03 -8.60
C VAL A 148 13.03 -3.86 -7.60
N SER A 149 13.23 -4.28 -6.35
CA SER A 149 12.24 -4.11 -5.29
C SER A 149 11.97 -2.62 -5.00
N LEU A 150 12.99 -1.76 -5.08
CA LEU A 150 12.86 -0.30 -4.97
C LEU A 150 12.03 0.30 -6.13
N VAL A 151 12.28 -0.10 -7.36
CA VAL A 151 11.48 0.40 -8.50
C VAL A 151 10.04 -0.10 -8.39
N TYR A 152 9.85 -1.35 -7.98
CA TYR A 152 8.51 -1.94 -7.95
C TYR A 152 7.62 -1.37 -6.84
N PHE A 153 8.16 -1.02 -5.65
CA PHE A 153 7.31 -0.39 -4.62
C PHE A 153 6.74 0.94 -5.10
N VAL A 154 7.49 1.70 -5.92
CA VAL A 154 7.00 2.97 -6.49
C VAL A 154 5.81 2.69 -7.41
N LEU A 155 5.90 1.67 -8.27
CA LEU A 155 4.79 1.26 -9.13
C LEU A 155 3.56 0.82 -8.30
N LEU A 156 3.78 0.05 -7.24
CA LEU A 156 2.71 -0.37 -6.33
C LEU A 156 2.08 0.80 -5.58
N ASP A 157 2.83 1.84 -5.23
CA ASP A 157 2.29 3.04 -4.61
C ASP A 157 1.30 3.76 -5.53
N PHE A 158 1.60 3.86 -6.82
CA PHE A 158 0.66 4.40 -7.81
C PHE A 158 -0.63 3.58 -7.89
N VAL A 159 -0.52 2.26 -7.95
CA VAL A 159 -1.70 1.36 -7.97
C VAL A 159 -2.52 1.54 -6.70
N LYS A 160 -1.86 1.57 -5.54
CA LYS A 160 -2.51 1.77 -4.24
C LYS A 160 -3.26 3.11 -4.20
N VAL A 161 -2.61 4.23 -4.54
CA VAL A 161 -3.24 5.55 -4.52
C VAL A 161 -4.40 5.62 -5.51
N TYR A 162 -4.26 5.01 -6.69
CA TYR A 162 -5.35 4.90 -7.66
C TYR A 162 -6.57 4.20 -7.06
N ILE A 163 -6.38 3.06 -6.40
CA ILE A 163 -7.45 2.33 -5.71
C ILE A 163 -8.07 3.19 -4.61
N PHE A 164 -7.25 3.82 -3.76
CA PHE A 164 -7.76 4.67 -2.67
C PHE A 164 -8.61 5.83 -3.15
N LYS A 165 -8.19 6.50 -4.24
CA LYS A 165 -8.88 7.68 -4.79
C LYS A 165 -10.20 7.31 -5.45
N HIS A 166 -10.26 6.16 -6.14
CA HIS A 166 -11.47 5.73 -6.85
C HIS A 166 -12.42 4.89 -5.98
N TRP A 167 -12.00 4.48 -4.79
CA TRP A 167 -12.84 3.69 -3.89
C TRP A 167 -13.96 4.52 -3.25
N SER A 168 -15.17 4.38 -3.79
CA SER A 168 -16.38 4.99 -3.24
C SER A 168 -17.34 3.94 -2.66
N PHE A 169 -18.18 4.36 -1.70
CA PHE A 169 -19.26 3.47 -1.23
C PHE A 169 -20.24 3.11 -2.35
N GLU A 170 -20.40 4.00 -3.34
CA GLU A 170 -21.22 3.72 -4.52
C GLU A 170 -20.61 2.58 -5.34
N PHE A 171 -19.29 2.61 -5.56
CA PHE A 171 -18.55 1.53 -6.20
C PHE A 171 -18.73 0.21 -5.45
N THR A 172 -18.55 0.19 -4.12
CA THR A 172 -18.77 -1.04 -3.33
C THR A 172 -20.22 -1.54 -3.38
N ALA A 173 -21.20 -0.63 -3.36
CA ALA A 173 -22.62 -0.99 -3.42
C ALA A 173 -23.03 -1.50 -4.81
N HIS A 174 -22.34 -1.08 -5.86
CA HIS A 174 -22.54 -1.59 -7.22
C HIS A 174 -21.85 -2.95 -7.43
N ALA A 175 -20.57 -3.05 -7.03
CA ALA A 175 -19.79 -4.28 -7.15
C ALA A 175 -20.32 -5.43 -6.29
N TRP A 176 -20.88 -5.12 -5.11
CA TRP A 176 -21.47 -6.13 -4.22
C TRP A 176 -22.83 -5.67 -3.67
N PRO A 177 -23.91 -5.90 -4.44
CA PRO A 177 -25.22 -5.31 -4.20
C PRO A 177 -26.06 -6.09 -3.19
N THR A 178 -25.84 -5.87 -1.89
CA THR A 178 -26.75 -6.38 -0.83
C THR A 178 -27.96 -5.48 -0.63
N LYS A 179 -29.07 -6.03 -0.11
CA LYS A 179 -30.29 -5.26 0.20
C LYS A 179 -29.98 -4.04 1.07
N ASP A 180 -29.21 -4.24 2.14
CA ASP A 180 -28.83 -3.16 3.07
C ASP A 180 -27.99 -2.07 2.38
N ARG A 181 -27.06 -2.45 1.50
CA ARG A 181 -26.22 -1.48 0.78
C ARG A 181 -27.02 -0.67 -0.23
N LYS A 182 -27.97 -1.29 -0.94
CA LYS A 182 -28.89 -0.59 -1.85
C LYS A 182 -29.76 0.41 -1.10
N VAL A 183 -30.39 -0.01 0.01
CA VAL A 183 -31.22 0.87 0.85
C VAL A 183 -30.39 2.02 1.41
N LYS A 184 -29.19 1.73 1.94
CA LYS A 184 -28.28 2.75 2.47
C LYS A 184 -27.80 3.72 1.39
N LEU A 185 -27.54 3.24 0.17
CA LEU A 185 -27.17 4.09 -0.95
C LEU A 185 -28.32 5.00 -1.38
N ALA A 186 -29.54 4.45 -1.50
CA ALA A 186 -30.74 5.23 -1.81
C ALA A 186 -31.01 6.30 -0.75
N ALA A 187 -30.93 5.95 0.54
CA ALA A 187 -31.08 6.88 1.65
C ALA A 187 -30.00 7.98 1.67
N ARG A 188 -28.77 7.69 1.23
CA ARG A 188 -27.71 8.70 1.07
C ARG A 188 -28.02 9.66 -0.08
N LYS A 189 -28.43 9.14 -1.25
CA LYS A 189 -28.82 9.96 -2.40
C LYS A 189 -30.00 10.88 -2.05
N ALA A 190 -31.01 10.34 -1.36
CA ALA A 190 -32.16 11.11 -0.88
C ALA A 190 -31.74 12.23 0.10
N ARG A 191 -30.86 11.93 1.07
CA ARG A 191 -30.33 12.93 2.01
C ARG A 191 -29.56 14.06 1.32
N VAL A 192 -28.72 13.73 0.32
CA VAL A 192 -27.98 14.74 -0.44
C VAL A 192 -28.94 15.65 -1.23
N ILE A 193 -29.97 15.08 -1.85
CA ILE A 193 -31.01 15.86 -2.55
C ILE A 193 -31.76 16.76 -1.58
N GLN A 194 -32.16 16.24 -0.41
CA GLN A 194 -32.85 17.01 0.62
C GLN A 194 -31.99 18.17 1.14
N GLN A 195 -30.71 17.92 1.46
CA GLN A 195 -29.79 18.96 1.91
C GLN A 195 -29.60 20.05 0.83
N LYS A 196 -29.42 19.67 -0.44
CA LYS A 196 -29.34 20.64 -1.54
C LYS A 196 -30.58 21.54 -1.61
N ARG A 197 -31.78 20.96 -1.46
CA ARG A 197 -33.03 21.73 -1.43
C ARG A 197 -33.08 22.69 -0.25
N VAL A 198 -32.68 22.25 0.94
CA VAL A 198 -32.64 23.10 2.14
C VAL A 198 -31.67 24.28 1.94
N TRP A 199 -30.47 24.03 1.41
CA TRP A 199 -29.50 25.09 1.13
C TRP A 199 -30.02 26.12 0.13
N ILE A 200 -30.65 25.68 -0.97
CA ILE A 200 -31.27 26.59 -1.93
C ILE A 200 -32.34 27.47 -1.27
N SER A 201 -33.16 26.90 -0.39
CA SER A 201 -34.17 27.66 0.35
C SER A 201 -33.54 28.67 1.32
N ILE A 202 -32.49 28.28 2.06
CA ILE A 202 -31.75 29.17 2.96
C ILE A 202 -31.12 30.33 2.18
N ASP A 203 -30.51 30.05 1.03
CA ASP A 203 -29.89 31.08 0.19
C ASP A 203 -30.91 32.10 -0.32
N LYS A 204 -32.12 31.66 -0.72
CA LYS A 204 -33.20 32.57 -1.09
C LYS A 204 -33.59 33.50 0.06
N VAL A 205 -33.77 32.96 1.27
CA VAL A 205 -34.10 33.76 2.46
C VAL A 205 -32.97 34.74 2.79
N ARG A 206 -31.72 34.29 2.71
CA ARG A 206 -30.53 35.13 2.93
C ARG A 206 -30.47 36.29 1.94
N GLN A 207 -30.75 36.05 0.66
CA GLN A 207 -30.77 37.09 -0.37
C GLN A 207 -31.87 38.14 -0.13
N VAL A 208 -33.06 37.71 0.29
CA VAL A 208 -34.13 38.65 0.68
C VAL A 208 -33.72 39.50 1.86
N GLY A 209 -33.14 38.89 2.91
CA GLY A 209 -32.63 39.64 4.08
C GLY A 209 -31.55 40.66 3.72
N LEU A 210 -30.64 40.32 2.80
CA LEU A 210 -29.61 41.25 2.31
C LEU A 210 -30.21 42.42 1.52
N LYS A 211 -31.22 42.18 0.68
CA LYS A 211 -31.92 43.25 -0.06
C LYS A 211 -32.67 44.21 0.87
N ILE A 212 -33.33 43.68 1.91
CA ILE A 212 -34.00 44.52 2.91
C ILE A 212 -33.00 45.41 3.63
N LYS A 213 -31.88 44.86 4.10
CA LYS A 213 -30.80 45.65 4.73
C LYS A 213 -30.22 46.71 3.80
N ALA A 214 -30.04 46.40 2.51
CA ALA A 214 -29.57 47.37 1.52
C ALA A 214 -30.57 48.51 1.33
N LEU A 215 -31.88 48.20 1.29
CA LEU A 215 -32.94 49.21 1.20
C LEU A 215 -33.03 50.07 2.46
N GLU A 216 -32.83 49.50 3.65
CA GLU A 216 -32.76 50.25 4.90
C GLU A 216 -31.55 51.18 4.93
N ALA A 217 -30.38 50.71 4.49
CA ALA A 217 -29.16 51.51 4.42
C ALA A 217 -29.23 52.66 3.40
N MET A 218 -30.01 52.50 2.32
CA MET A 218 -30.25 53.58 1.35
C MET A 218 -31.26 54.64 1.84
N LYS A 219 -32.04 54.32 2.89
CA LYS A 219 -33.02 55.25 3.49
C LYS A 219 -32.44 56.05 4.66
N ALA A 220 -31.27 55.65 5.18
CA ALA A 220 -30.52 56.37 6.21
C ALA A 220 -29.55 57.36 5.57
#